data_AF-A0A966VTS2-F1
#
_entry.id   AF-A0A966VTS2-F1
#
_cell.length_a   1.000
_cell.length_b   1.000
_cell.length_c   1.000
_cell.angle_alpha   90.00
_cell.angle_beta   90.00
_cell.angle_gamma   90.00
#
_symmetry.space_group_name_H-M   'P 1'
#
loop_
_entity.id
_entity.type
_entity.pdbx_description
1 polymer ?
#
loop_
_entity_poly.entity_id
_entity_poly.type
_entity_poly.pdbx_seq_one_letter_code
_entity_poly.pdbx_strand_id
1 'polypeptide(L)'
;MRAFDLLATWPVERVAAAVIDRRGEIHMHGDETHEYRLASISKVITAWAVLIACEEGTVSLDDAVGQEGCTLRHLLAHAGGYSFDGDLPIAAPGKRRTYSNTGYELVAAHLADASGFDFWQYVSEAVFAPLGIVASEQSGSAAKDARLDIIGLSLFLAELRRPRLLSRESFIDAVSPQFAELEGVVPGVGRFDPCPWGLGPELRGEKSPHWTAPSNSSATYGHFGGSGTFVWVDPL
;
A
#
# COMPACT_ATOMS: atom_id res chain seq x y z
N MET A 1 -5.52 1.75 30.90
CA MET A 1 -6.42 1.71 29.74
C MET A 1 -5.80 0.75 28.73
N ARG A 2 -6.51 -0.30 28.31
CA ARG A 2 -5.99 -1.20 27.27
C ARG A 2 -6.05 -0.47 25.93
N ALA A 3 -5.18 -0.82 24.98
CA ALA A 3 -5.03 -0.07 23.73
C ALA A 3 -6.37 0.10 22.97
N PHE A 4 -7.22 -0.93 22.92
CA PHE A 4 -8.53 -0.84 22.27
C PHE A 4 -9.56 0.00 23.02
N ASP A 5 -9.43 0.15 24.34
CA ASP A 5 -10.37 0.99 25.11
C ASP A 5 -10.30 2.47 24.67
N LEU A 6 -9.16 2.90 24.07
CA LEU A 6 -9.00 4.24 23.49
C LEU A 6 -9.85 4.46 22.23
N LEU A 7 -10.24 3.41 21.51
CA LEU A 7 -11.05 3.54 20.30
C LEU A 7 -12.45 4.07 20.62
N ALA A 8 -12.99 3.69 21.79
CA ALA A 8 -14.29 4.18 22.27
C ALA A 8 -14.31 5.69 22.54
N THR A 9 -13.14 6.35 22.65
CA THR A 9 -13.04 7.80 22.84
C THR A 9 -12.83 8.57 21.54
N TRP A 10 -12.73 7.88 20.39
CA TRP A 10 -12.53 8.54 19.10
C TRP A 10 -13.83 9.22 18.63
N PRO A 11 -13.76 10.42 18.06
CA PRO A 11 -14.93 11.17 17.61
C PRO A 11 -15.41 10.67 16.22
N VAL A 12 -15.70 9.37 16.11
CA VAL A 12 -16.15 8.70 14.88
C VAL A 12 -17.38 7.85 15.16
N GLU A 13 -18.27 7.72 14.17
CA GLU A 13 -19.47 6.88 14.29
C GLU A 13 -19.13 5.40 14.40
N ARG A 14 -18.13 4.95 13.64
CA ARG A 14 -17.72 3.54 13.54
C ARG A 14 -16.21 3.43 13.53
N VAL A 15 -15.70 2.41 14.21
CA VAL A 15 -14.28 2.09 14.28
C VAL A 15 -14.12 0.58 14.43
N ALA A 16 -13.15 0.05 13.70
CA ALA A 16 -12.65 -1.31 13.89
C ALA A 16 -11.13 -1.29 13.85
N ALA A 17 -10.48 -2.19 14.59
CA ALA A 17 -9.04 -2.30 14.63
C ALA A 17 -8.62 -3.75 14.87
N ALA A 18 -7.44 -4.09 14.35
CA ALA A 18 -6.79 -5.36 14.60
C ALA A 18 -5.33 -5.14 14.99
N VAL A 19 -4.81 -5.99 15.85
CA VAL A 19 -3.39 -6.06 16.21
C VAL A 19 -2.94 -7.50 16.05
N ILE A 20 -1.88 -7.72 15.28
CA ILE A 20 -1.18 -9.00 15.22
C ILE A 20 -0.01 -8.93 16.17
N ASP A 21 -0.04 -9.73 17.24
CA ASP A 21 1.00 -9.71 18.24
C ASP A 21 2.29 -10.43 17.79
N ARG A 22 3.29 -10.48 18.68
CA ARG A 22 4.58 -11.13 18.39
C ARG A 22 4.45 -12.63 18.10
N ARG A 23 3.43 -13.30 18.63
CA ARG A 23 3.15 -14.72 18.38
C ARG A 23 2.38 -14.92 17.08
N GLY A 24 1.85 -13.86 16.48
CA GLY A 24 1.00 -13.92 15.31
C GLY A 24 -0.47 -14.10 15.64
N GLU A 25 -0.86 -13.94 16.91
CA GLU A 25 -2.28 -13.97 17.29
C GLU A 25 -2.93 -12.64 16.88
N ILE A 26 -4.10 -12.73 16.25
CA ILE A 26 -4.87 -11.58 15.79
C ILE A 26 -5.87 -11.21 16.89
N HIS A 27 -5.76 -10.00 17.39
CA HIS A 27 -6.67 -9.41 18.37
C HIS A 27 -7.49 -8.34 17.67
N MET A 28 -8.82 -8.41 17.73
CA MET A 28 -9.72 -7.50 17.01
C MET A 28 -10.65 -6.73 17.96
N HIS A 29 -11.13 -5.59 17.49
CA HIS A 29 -12.14 -4.76 18.14
C HIS A 29 -13.02 -4.07 17.10
N GLY A 30 -14.31 -3.91 17.40
CA GLY A 30 -15.29 -3.26 16.52
C GLY A 30 -16.17 -4.26 15.76
N ASP A 31 -16.97 -3.75 14.82
CA ASP A 31 -17.78 -4.58 13.92
C ASP A 31 -16.88 -5.30 12.91
N GLU A 32 -16.90 -6.62 12.95
CA GLU A 32 -16.06 -7.48 12.13
C GLU A 32 -16.56 -7.66 10.69
N THR A 33 -17.80 -7.25 10.40
CA THR A 33 -18.47 -7.47 9.11
C THR A 33 -18.65 -6.19 8.29
N HIS A 34 -18.38 -5.03 8.89
CA HIS A 34 -18.53 -3.76 8.21
C HIS A 34 -17.35 -3.48 7.29
N GLU A 35 -17.59 -3.40 5.97
CA GLU A 35 -16.57 -3.00 5.01
C GLU A 35 -16.32 -1.49 5.04
N TYR A 36 -15.04 -1.11 5.13
CA TYR A 36 -14.59 0.28 5.08
C TYR A 36 -13.97 0.58 3.71
N ARG A 37 -14.18 1.80 3.20
CA ARG A 37 -13.36 2.30 2.07
C ARG A 37 -11.94 2.48 2.57
N LEU A 38 -11.01 1.71 2.02
CA LEU A 38 -9.63 1.69 2.47
C LEU A 38 -8.83 2.91 2.02
N ALA A 39 -9.32 3.66 1.03
CA ALA A 39 -8.59 4.75 0.39
C ALA A 39 -7.18 4.25 0.01
N SER A 40 -6.13 5.00 0.34
CA SER A 40 -4.78 4.73 -0.16
C SER A 40 -4.13 3.43 0.30
N ILE A 41 -4.69 2.69 1.27
CA ILE A 41 -4.21 1.31 1.54
C ILE A 41 -4.39 0.42 0.30
N SER A 42 -5.32 0.76 -0.61
CA SER A 42 -5.48 0.13 -1.93
C SER A 42 -4.16 0.05 -2.70
N LYS A 43 -3.27 1.04 -2.56
CA LYS A 43 -1.96 1.04 -3.22
C LYS A 43 -1.08 -0.12 -2.79
N VAL A 44 -1.13 -0.51 -1.52
CA VAL A 44 -0.35 -1.64 -1.03
C VAL A 44 -0.89 -2.95 -1.59
N ILE A 45 -2.22 -3.08 -1.69
CA ILE A 45 -2.87 -4.25 -2.32
C ILE A 45 -2.49 -4.32 -3.80
N THR A 46 -2.59 -3.21 -4.53
CA THR A 46 -2.19 -3.10 -5.94
C THR A 46 -0.72 -3.44 -6.14
N ALA A 47 0.16 -2.94 -5.29
CA ALA A 47 1.58 -3.25 -5.36
C ALA A 47 1.85 -4.75 -5.12
N TRP A 48 1.16 -5.38 -4.15
CA TRP A 48 1.27 -6.82 -3.93
C TRP A 48 0.86 -7.62 -5.15
N ALA A 49 -0.28 -7.29 -5.78
CA ALA A 49 -0.74 -7.95 -6.99
C ALA A 49 0.28 -7.84 -8.14
N VAL A 50 0.87 -6.65 -8.32
CA VAL A 50 1.89 -6.41 -9.35
C VAL A 50 3.18 -7.16 -9.06
N LEU A 51 3.61 -7.24 -7.81
CA LEU A 51 4.81 -8.00 -7.44
C LEU A 51 4.63 -9.50 -7.64
N ILE A 52 3.43 -10.03 -7.38
CA ILE A 52 3.07 -11.42 -7.73
C ILE A 52 3.15 -11.60 -9.26
N ALA A 53 2.57 -10.67 -10.02
CA ALA A 53 2.65 -10.68 -11.48
C ALA A 53 4.09 -10.61 -12.01
N CYS A 54 5.00 -9.95 -11.29
CA CYS A 54 6.43 -9.98 -11.59
C CYS A 54 7.06 -11.36 -11.35
N GLU A 55 6.74 -12.02 -10.25
CA GLU A 55 7.24 -13.39 -9.99
C GLU A 55 6.69 -14.42 -10.97
N GLU A 56 5.48 -14.20 -11.47
CA GLU A 56 4.85 -15.01 -12.54
C GLU A 56 5.45 -14.73 -13.93
N GLY A 57 6.18 -13.62 -14.09
CA GLY A 57 6.74 -13.18 -15.37
C GLY A 57 5.75 -12.50 -16.30
N THR A 58 4.56 -12.11 -15.80
CA THR A 58 3.52 -11.40 -16.56
C THR A 58 3.93 -9.96 -16.86
N VAL A 59 4.58 -9.30 -15.90
CA VAL A 59 5.14 -7.94 -16.04
C VAL A 59 6.53 -7.88 -15.42
N SER A 60 7.32 -6.87 -15.75
CA SER A 60 8.62 -6.60 -15.12
C SER A 60 8.60 -5.25 -14.41
N LEU A 61 9.33 -5.15 -13.28
CA LEU A 61 9.59 -3.87 -12.61
C LEU A 61 10.32 -2.86 -13.53
N ASP A 62 11.00 -3.35 -14.56
CA ASP A 62 11.69 -2.55 -15.57
C ASP A 62 10.85 -2.26 -16.83
N ASP A 63 9.61 -2.74 -16.90
CA ASP A 63 8.71 -2.42 -18.00
C ASP A 63 8.55 -0.90 -18.12
N ALA A 64 8.63 -0.39 -19.35
CA ALA A 64 8.40 1.02 -19.63
C ALA A 64 6.90 1.31 -19.51
N VAL A 65 6.53 2.14 -18.53
CA VAL A 65 5.12 2.47 -18.25
C VAL A 65 4.96 3.97 -18.02
N GLY A 66 4.03 4.58 -18.75
CA GLY A 66 3.76 6.01 -18.67
C GLY A 66 4.70 6.84 -19.55
N GLN A 67 5.32 7.87 -18.97
CA GLN A 67 6.18 8.81 -19.69
C GLN A 67 7.54 8.20 -20.04
N GLU A 68 8.26 8.83 -20.97
CA GLU A 68 9.58 8.37 -21.40
C GLU A 68 10.56 8.25 -20.22
N GLY A 69 11.26 7.12 -20.15
CA GLY A 69 12.20 6.79 -19.07
C GLY A 69 11.55 6.36 -17.75
N CYS A 70 10.22 6.30 -17.67
CA CYS A 70 9.50 5.81 -16.49
C CYS A 70 9.31 4.29 -16.57
N THR A 71 9.42 3.61 -15.44
CA THR A 71 9.16 2.17 -15.35
C THR A 71 8.10 1.84 -14.32
N LEU A 72 7.62 0.60 -14.32
CA LEU A 72 6.70 0.08 -13.31
C LEU A 72 7.25 0.30 -11.88
N ARG A 73 8.55 0.07 -11.66
CA ARG A 73 9.25 0.38 -10.39
C ARG A 73 9.12 1.85 -9.98
N HIS A 74 9.26 2.77 -10.93
CA HIS A 74 9.11 4.20 -10.66
C HIS A 74 7.68 4.53 -10.19
N LEU A 75 6.67 3.94 -10.83
CA LEU A 75 5.27 4.20 -10.47
C LEU A 75 4.92 3.64 -9.09
N LEU A 76 5.29 2.39 -8.80
CA LEU A 76 5.07 1.74 -7.50
C LEU A 76 5.71 2.52 -6.35
N ALA A 77 6.89 3.11 -6.60
CA ALA A 77 7.64 3.89 -5.63
C ALA A 77 7.30 5.39 -5.62
N HIS A 78 6.29 5.85 -6.37
CA HIS A 78 5.99 7.29 -6.51
C HIS A 78 7.18 8.15 -6.99
N ALA A 79 8.06 7.57 -7.79
CA ALA A 79 9.17 8.24 -8.47
C ALA A 79 8.85 8.50 -9.96
N GLY A 80 7.62 8.23 -10.41
CA GLY A 80 7.22 8.36 -11.82
C GLY A 80 6.88 9.78 -12.28
N GLY A 81 6.89 10.80 -11.39
CA GLY A 81 6.74 12.20 -11.78
C GLY A 81 5.32 12.68 -12.11
N TYR A 82 4.30 11.87 -11.83
CA TYR A 82 2.88 12.24 -11.98
C TYR A 82 2.35 12.97 -10.76
N SER A 83 1.41 13.89 -10.96
CA SER A 83 0.71 14.58 -9.86
C SER A 83 -0.29 13.65 -9.14
N PHE A 84 -0.98 14.17 -8.13
CA PHE A 84 -1.89 13.36 -7.29
C PHE A 84 -3.01 12.68 -8.10
N ASP A 85 -3.72 13.41 -8.96
CA ASP A 85 -4.82 12.92 -9.82
C ASP A 85 -4.76 13.51 -11.24
N GLY A 86 -3.62 14.05 -11.68
CA GLY A 86 -3.48 14.68 -13.00
C GLY A 86 -2.85 13.75 -14.03
N ASP A 87 -3.35 13.82 -15.27
CA ASP A 87 -2.98 12.89 -16.36
C ASP A 87 -1.59 13.15 -16.95
N LEU A 88 -1.10 14.40 -16.84
CA LEU A 88 0.19 14.80 -17.40
C LEU A 88 1.31 14.71 -16.35
N PRO A 89 2.51 14.27 -16.73
CA PRO A 89 3.67 14.30 -15.86
C PRO A 89 4.05 15.75 -15.53
N ILE A 90 4.48 15.97 -14.30
CA ILE A 90 4.92 17.29 -13.78
C ILE A 90 6.42 17.34 -13.46
N ALA A 91 7.10 16.19 -13.55
CA ALA A 91 8.53 16.04 -13.40
C ALA A 91 9.01 14.80 -14.17
N ALA A 92 10.29 14.76 -14.50
CA ALA A 92 10.91 13.56 -15.05
C ALA A 92 10.97 12.45 -13.98
N PRO A 93 10.98 11.16 -14.39
CA PRO A 93 11.13 10.04 -13.47
C PRO A 93 12.41 10.14 -12.63
N GLY A 94 12.34 9.70 -11.37
CA GLY A 94 13.48 9.69 -10.46
C GLY A 94 13.98 11.07 -10.01
N LYS A 95 13.23 12.16 -10.27
CA LYS A 95 13.64 13.51 -9.83
C LYS A 95 13.12 13.91 -8.45
N ARG A 96 11.97 13.37 -8.04
CA ARG A 96 11.33 13.67 -6.77
C ARG A 96 10.36 12.56 -6.40
N ARG A 97 10.12 12.36 -5.10
CA ARG A 97 9.01 11.54 -4.62
C ARG A 97 7.71 12.33 -4.75
N THR A 98 6.91 11.97 -5.73
CA THR A 98 5.61 12.60 -6.01
C THR A 98 4.51 11.56 -5.85
N TYR A 99 3.85 11.58 -4.68
CA TYR A 99 2.72 10.71 -4.40
C TYR A 99 1.61 10.89 -5.45
N SER A 100 1.16 9.79 -6.05
CA SER A 100 0.30 9.82 -7.22
C SER A 100 -0.71 8.67 -7.23
N ASN A 101 -2.00 9.01 -7.39
CA ASN A 101 -3.02 8.03 -7.78
C ASN A 101 -2.88 7.69 -9.27
N THR A 102 -2.65 8.68 -10.13
CA THR A 102 -2.44 8.46 -11.58
C THR A 102 -1.37 7.41 -11.85
N GLY A 103 -0.25 7.44 -11.12
CA GLY A 103 0.79 6.41 -11.25
C GLY A 103 0.29 5.00 -10.93
N TYR A 104 -0.62 4.87 -9.97
CA TYR A 104 -1.25 3.59 -9.63
C TYR A 104 -2.34 3.16 -10.62
N GLU A 105 -3.04 4.11 -11.25
CA GLU A 105 -3.93 3.78 -12.37
C GLU A 105 -3.14 3.25 -13.56
N LEU A 106 -1.98 3.83 -13.86
CA LEU A 106 -1.08 3.35 -14.91
C LEU A 106 -0.52 1.95 -14.59
N VAL A 107 -0.15 1.70 -13.33
CA VAL A 107 0.27 0.37 -12.85
C VAL A 107 -0.84 -0.66 -13.07
N ALA A 108 -2.08 -0.34 -12.69
CA ALA A 108 -3.22 -1.25 -12.82
C ALA A 108 -3.57 -1.52 -14.28
N ALA A 109 -3.56 -0.49 -15.13
CA ALA A 109 -3.78 -0.63 -16.57
C ALA A 109 -2.71 -1.52 -17.22
N HIS A 110 -1.43 -1.31 -16.89
CA HIS A 110 -0.33 -2.15 -17.39
C HIS A 110 -0.50 -3.62 -17.01
N LEU A 111 -0.87 -3.90 -15.77
CA LEU A 111 -1.14 -5.26 -15.31
C LEU A 111 -2.35 -5.90 -16.02
N ALA A 112 -3.45 -5.15 -16.17
CA ALA A 112 -4.65 -5.63 -16.85
C ALA A 112 -4.35 -5.96 -18.32
N ASP A 113 -3.63 -5.08 -19.02
CA ASP A 113 -3.24 -5.26 -20.42
C ASP A 113 -2.32 -6.48 -20.60
N ALA A 114 -1.33 -6.65 -19.72
CA ALA A 114 -0.35 -7.73 -19.82
C ALA A 114 -0.93 -9.11 -19.44
N SER A 115 -1.80 -9.15 -18.42
CA SER A 115 -2.41 -10.39 -17.93
C SER A 115 -3.63 -10.83 -18.74
N GLY A 116 -4.34 -9.89 -19.38
CA GLY A 116 -5.63 -10.14 -20.03
C GLY A 116 -6.81 -10.27 -19.06
N PHE A 117 -6.61 -9.99 -17.77
CA PHE A 117 -7.66 -9.97 -16.75
C PHE A 117 -8.09 -8.53 -16.44
N ASP A 118 -9.34 -8.36 -16.00
CA ASP A 118 -9.71 -7.13 -15.27
C ASP A 118 -8.82 -6.99 -14.02
N PHE A 119 -8.42 -5.75 -13.69
CA PHE A 119 -7.49 -5.51 -12.58
C PHE A 119 -8.02 -6.05 -11.24
N TRP A 120 -9.29 -5.82 -10.90
CA TRP A 120 -9.85 -6.28 -9.64
C TRP A 120 -10.12 -7.78 -9.64
N GLN A 121 -10.40 -8.36 -10.80
CA GLN A 121 -10.40 -9.81 -10.96
C GLN A 121 -9.01 -10.39 -10.65
N TYR A 122 -7.94 -9.80 -11.19
CA TYR A 122 -6.57 -10.23 -10.90
C TYR A 122 -6.26 -10.13 -9.40
N VAL A 123 -6.57 -9.01 -8.75
CA VAL A 123 -6.38 -8.84 -7.29
C VAL A 123 -7.14 -9.91 -6.51
N SER A 124 -8.39 -10.20 -6.91
CA SER A 124 -9.20 -11.23 -6.26
C SER A 124 -8.53 -12.60 -6.33
N GLU A 125 -8.05 -13.00 -7.51
CA GLU A 125 -7.46 -14.31 -7.76
C GLU A 125 -6.04 -14.46 -7.20
N ALA A 126 -5.20 -13.43 -7.32
CA ALA A 126 -3.79 -13.47 -6.93
C ALA A 126 -3.55 -13.11 -5.46
N VAL A 127 -4.39 -12.24 -4.86
CA VAL A 127 -4.19 -11.73 -3.50
C VAL A 127 -5.28 -12.20 -2.55
N PHE A 128 -6.55 -11.92 -2.84
CA PHE A 128 -7.61 -12.14 -1.85
C PHE A 128 -7.93 -13.62 -1.63
N ALA A 129 -8.19 -14.37 -2.70
CA ALA A 129 -8.54 -15.78 -2.60
C ALA A 129 -7.42 -16.63 -1.93
N PRO A 130 -6.13 -16.48 -2.26
CA PRO A 130 -5.05 -17.23 -1.60
C PRO A 130 -4.87 -16.86 -0.12
N LEU A 131 -5.23 -15.65 0.28
CA LEU A 131 -5.21 -15.21 1.68
C LEU A 131 -6.48 -15.61 2.44
N GLY A 132 -7.52 -16.10 1.77
CA GLY A 132 -8.83 -16.37 2.35
C GLY A 132 -9.63 -15.12 2.67
N ILE A 133 -9.33 -14.00 2.01
CA ILE A 133 -10.07 -12.75 2.14
C ILE A 133 -11.37 -12.90 1.34
N VAL A 134 -12.50 -12.86 2.04
CA VAL A 134 -13.84 -12.86 1.46
C VAL A 134 -14.33 -11.42 1.41
N ALA A 135 -14.13 -10.76 0.27
CA ALA A 135 -14.55 -9.38 0.05
C ALA A 135 -15.76 -9.29 -0.89
N SER A 136 -16.52 -8.20 -0.80
CA SER A 136 -17.46 -7.85 -1.87
C SER A 136 -16.73 -7.63 -3.19
N GLU A 137 -17.49 -7.66 -4.30
CA GLU A 137 -16.95 -7.37 -5.63
C GLU A 137 -16.28 -5.99 -5.64
N GLN A 138 -15.00 -5.97 -5.96
CA GLN A 138 -14.21 -4.74 -6.01
C GLN A 138 -14.36 -4.07 -7.37
N SER A 139 -14.33 -2.75 -7.38
CA SER A 139 -14.37 -1.95 -8.60
C SER A 139 -13.80 -0.55 -8.36
N GLY A 140 -13.51 0.17 -9.44
CA GLY A 140 -12.99 1.53 -9.38
C GLY A 140 -11.47 1.61 -9.34
N SER A 141 -10.95 2.69 -8.77
CA SER A 141 -9.54 3.06 -8.79
C SER A 141 -8.67 2.11 -7.96
N ALA A 142 -7.61 1.59 -8.58
CA ALA A 142 -6.57 0.78 -7.94
C ALA A 142 -5.80 1.57 -6.86
N ALA A 143 -5.87 2.89 -6.90
CA ALA A 143 -5.20 3.77 -5.97
C ALA A 143 -6.00 4.04 -4.68
N LYS A 144 -7.34 3.86 -4.67
CA LYS A 144 -8.17 4.34 -3.55
C LYS A 144 -9.51 3.62 -3.29
N ASP A 145 -9.97 2.70 -4.13
CA ASP A 145 -11.34 2.18 -4.04
C ASP A 145 -11.49 0.81 -3.39
N ALA A 146 -10.40 0.17 -2.95
CA ALA A 146 -10.49 -1.10 -2.24
C ALA A 146 -11.38 -0.96 -1.00
N ARG A 147 -12.16 -2.01 -0.73
CA ARG A 147 -13.03 -2.16 0.43
C ARG A 147 -12.76 -3.49 1.10
N LEU A 148 -12.48 -3.45 2.39
CA LEU A 148 -12.39 -4.65 3.23
C LEU A 148 -13.02 -4.35 4.59
N ASP A 149 -13.54 -5.39 5.23
CA ASP A 149 -13.78 -5.38 6.66
C ASP A 149 -12.46 -5.57 7.43
N ILE A 150 -12.53 -5.55 8.76
CA ILE A 150 -11.34 -5.68 9.60
C ILE A 150 -10.74 -7.08 9.55
N ILE A 151 -11.54 -8.12 9.29
CA ILE A 151 -11.06 -9.50 9.13
C ILE A 151 -10.17 -9.56 7.88
N GLY A 152 -10.69 -9.13 6.72
CA GLY A 152 -9.97 -9.10 5.46
C GLY A 152 -8.70 -8.26 5.54
N LEU A 153 -8.79 -7.07 6.14
CA LEU A 153 -7.61 -6.22 6.33
C LEU A 153 -6.58 -6.87 7.28
N SER A 154 -7.01 -7.60 8.31
CA SER A 154 -6.09 -8.31 9.22
C SER A 154 -5.37 -9.48 8.54
N LEU A 155 -6.03 -10.17 7.60
CA LEU A 155 -5.41 -11.23 6.78
C LEU A 155 -4.38 -10.64 5.83
N PHE A 156 -4.67 -9.48 5.21
CA PHE A 156 -3.69 -8.77 4.41
C PHE A 156 -2.51 -8.24 5.26
N LEU A 157 -2.77 -7.72 6.47
CA LEU A 157 -1.72 -7.33 7.41
C LEU A 157 -0.85 -8.52 7.82
N ALA A 158 -1.42 -9.72 7.97
CA ALA A 158 -0.65 -10.93 8.24
C ALA A 158 0.30 -11.27 7.09
N GLU A 159 -0.13 -11.09 5.84
CA GLU A 159 0.72 -11.20 4.65
C GLU A 159 1.85 -10.17 4.65
N LEU A 160 1.53 -8.89 4.93
CA LEU A 160 2.55 -7.84 5.03
C LEU A 160 3.60 -8.16 6.10
N ARG A 161 3.19 -8.74 7.24
CA ARG A 161 4.09 -9.07 8.35
C ARG A 161 4.96 -10.30 8.07
N ARG A 162 4.40 -11.32 7.40
CA ARG A 162 5.08 -12.58 7.11
C ARG A 162 4.59 -13.10 5.75
N PRO A 163 5.29 -12.75 4.65
CA PRO A 163 4.80 -13.00 3.30
C PRO A 163 4.66 -14.50 3.02
N ARG A 164 3.56 -14.86 2.37
CA ARG A 164 3.28 -16.18 1.81
C ARG A 164 3.06 -16.13 0.30
N LEU A 165 2.69 -14.98 -0.24
CA LEU A 165 2.42 -14.80 -1.67
C LEU A 165 3.66 -14.40 -2.46
N LEU A 166 4.56 -13.65 -1.83
CA LEU A 166 5.82 -13.23 -2.43
C LEU A 166 6.98 -14.09 -1.93
N SER A 167 7.98 -14.31 -2.78
CA SER A 167 9.28 -14.80 -2.33
C SER A 167 9.90 -13.84 -1.31
N ARG A 168 10.82 -14.38 -0.52
CA ARG A 168 11.56 -13.57 0.47
C ARG A 168 12.32 -12.41 -0.18
N GLU A 169 12.85 -12.62 -1.39
CA GLU A 169 13.62 -11.61 -2.12
C GLU A 169 12.72 -10.45 -2.56
N SER A 170 11.61 -10.74 -3.25
CA SER A 170 10.65 -9.72 -3.68
C SER A 170 10.05 -8.97 -2.51
N PHE A 171 9.74 -9.67 -1.40
CA PHE A 171 9.27 -9.02 -0.19
C PHE A 171 10.32 -8.05 0.38
N ILE A 172 11.58 -8.45 0.49
CA ILE A 172 12.66 -7.57 0.97
C ILE A 172 12.79 -6.34 0.06
N ASP A 173 12.74 -6.51 -1.27
CA ASP A 173 12.80 -5.38 -2.20
C ASP A 173 11.58 -4.44 -2.02
N ALA A 174 10.38 -5.01 -1.83
CA ALA A 174 9.14 -4.27 -1.64
C ALA A 174 9.15 -3.36 -0.41
N VAL A 175 9.77 -3.81 0.69
CA VAL A 175 9.87 -3.04 1.94
C VAL A 175 11.22 -2.34 2.13
N SER A 176 12.06 -2.29 1.08
CA SER A 176 13.33 -1.55 1.08
C SER A 176 13.20 -0.21 0.36
N PRO A 177 13.95 0.83 0.76
CA PRO A 177 13.90 2.13 0.09
C PRO A 177 14.26 2.05 -1.40
N GLN A 178 13.30 2.43 -2.25
CA GLN A 178 13.47 2.58 -3.69
C GLN A 178 13.74 4.04 -4.01
N PHE A 179 14.79 4.36 -4.78
CA PHE A 179 15.21 5.75 -5.03
C PHE A 179 15.42 6.51 -3.71
N ALA A 180 16.31 5.99 -2.86
CA ALA A 180 16.39 6.30 -1.43
C ALA A 180 16.64 7.79 -1.12
N GLU A 181 17.32 8.50 -2.01
CA GLU A 181 17.72 9.89 -1.90
C GLU A 181 16.61 10.90 -2.22
N LEU A 182 15.45 10.45 -2.71
CA LEU A 182 14.42 11.37 -3.16
C LEU A 182 13.71 12.07 -1.99
N GLU A 183 13.77 13.40 -1.97
CA GLU A 183 12.85 14.23 -1.19
C GLU A 183 11.44 14.24 -1.78
N GLY A 184 10.43 14.58 -0.98
CA GLY A 184 9.05 14.70 -1.44
C GLY A 184 8.04 15.02 -0.37
N VAL A 185 6.76 14.83 -0.70
CA VAL A 185 5.63 15.15 0.18
C VAL A 185 4.80 13.89 0.43
N VAL A 186 4.49 13.63 1.69
CA VAL A 186 3.45 12.68 2.09
C VAL A 186 2.16 13.48 2.29
N PRO A 187 1.11 13.28 1.48
CA PRO A 187 -0.12 14.07 1.54
C PRO A 187 -0.74 14.07 2.94
N GLY A 188 -1.07 15.25 3.46
CA GLY A 188 -1.67 15.41 4.79
C GLY A 188 -0.69 15.32 5.96
N VAL A 189 0.59 14.99 5.73
CA VAL A 189 1.61 14.89 6.79
C VAL A 189 2.67 15.98 6.65
N GLY A 190 3.34 16.07 5.49
CA GLY A 190 4.40 17.07 5.31
C GLY A 190 5.41 16.74 4.22
N ARG A 191 6.43 17.61 4.10
CA ARG A 191 7.59 17.43 3.23
C ARG A 191 8.73 16.77 4.00
N PHE A 192 9.43 15.83 3.36
CA PHE A 192 10.55 15.10 3.94
C PHE A 192 11.73 15.01 2.96
N ASP A 193 12.93 15.00 3.52
CA ASP A 193 14.21 14.84 2.81
C ASP A 193 15.17 14.01 3.69
N PRO A 194 15.41 12.73 3.36
CA PRO A 194 14.76 11.95 2.30
C PRO A 194 13.29 11.63 2.61
N CYS A 195 12.51 11.26 1.58
CA CYS A 195 11.15 10.74 1.68
C CYS A 195 11.11 9.27 1.21
N PRO A 196 11.56 8.32 2.04
CA PRO A 196 11.68 6.91 1.65
C PRO A 196 10.32 6.26 1.35
N TRP A 197 10.31 5.39 0.34
CA TRP A 197 9.16 4.61 -0.11
C TRP A 197 9.66 3.26 -0.66
N GLY A 198 8.88 2.20 -0.46
CA GLY A 198 9.11 0.89 -1.05
C GLY A 198 8.45 0.73 -2.40
N LEU A 199 8.18 -0.52 -2.79
CA LEU A 199 7.33 -0.86 -3.94
C LEU A 199 5.90 -1.02 -3.44
N GLY A 200 5.17 0.08 -3.27
CA GLY A 200 3.87 0.07 -2.59
C GLY A 200 3.88 0.74 -1.24
N PRO A 201 4.40 0.08 -0.20
CA PRO A 201 4.40 0.61 1.15
C PRO A 201 5.19 1.91 1.28
N GLU A 202 4.63 2.85 2.03
CA GLU A 202 5.38 3.96 2.61
C GLU A 202 6.32 3.41 3.68
N LEU A 203 7.55 3.91 3.72
CA LEU A 203 8.55 3.54 4.73
C LEU A 203 8.73 4.70 5.70
N ARG A 204 8.55 4.48 7.00
CA ARG A 204 8.60 5.53 8.02
C ARG A 204 9.92 6.29 7.96
N GLY A 205 11.05 5.59 7.94
CA GLY A 205 12.38 6.20 8.06
C GLY A 205 12.44 7.14 9.27
N GLU A 206 12.99 8.33 9.06
CA GLU A 206 13.12 9.38 10.08
C GLU A 206 12.08 10.51 9.93
N LYS A 207 10.98 10.26 9.20
CA LYS A 207 9.93 11.27 8.98
C LYS A 207 9.34 11.75 10.31
N SER A 208 9.33 13.07 10.51
CA SER A 208 8.71 13.70 11.68
C SER A 208 8.18 15.10 11.31
N PRO A 209 6.91 15.42 11.63
CA PRO A 209 5.89 14.57 12.25
C PRO A 209 5.48 13.38 11.34
N HIS A 210 4.83 12.37 11.91
CA HIS A 210 4.37 11.17 11.19
C HIS A 210 3.04 10.64 11.72
N TRP A 211 2.36 9.81 10.93
CA TRP A 211 1.07 9.18 11.28
C TRP A 211 1.24 7.93 12.15
N THR A 212 2.41 7.30 12.14
CA THR A 212 2.78 6.22 13.07
C THR A 212 3.21 6.78 14.44
N ALA A 213 3.27 5.94 15.47
CA ALA A 213 3.70 6.38 16.79
C ALA A 213 5.17 6.84 16.79
N PRO A 214 5.56 7.79 17.67
CA PRO A 214 6.96 8.20 17.82
C PRO A 214 7.91 7.05 18.18
N SER A 215 7.40 6.01 18.86
CA SER A 215 8.15 4.82 19.26
C SER A 215 8.27 3.75 18.17
N ASN A 216 7.59 3.88 17.04
CA ASN A 216 7.79 2.97 15.92
C ASN A 216 9.22 3.10 15.38
N SER A 217 9.82 1.97 15.03
CA SER A 217 11.17 1.95 14.45
C SER A 217 11.18 2.58 13.06
N SER A 218 12.33 3.10 12.63
CA SER A 218 12.51 3.63 11.28
C SER A 218 12.32 2.59 10.16
N ALA A 219 12.35 1.29 10.51
CA ALA A 219 12.05 0.18 9.63
C ALA A 219 10.54 -0.09 9.46
N THR A 220 9.67 0.66 10.13
CA THR A 220 8.21 0.54 9.98
C THR A 220 7.78 0.85 8.55
N TYR A 221 6.90 0.03 7.99
CA TYR A 221 6.31 0.24 6.67
C TYR A 221 4.80 0.00 6.69
N GLY A 222 4.09 0.58 5.72
CA GLY A 222 2.65 0.42 5.61
C GLY A 222 2.02 1.50 4.74
N HIS A 223 0.79 1.88 5.06
CA HIS A 223 0.12 3.01 4.42
C HIS A 223 -1.06 3.49 5.26
N PHE A 224 -1.41 4.78 5.12
CA PHE A 224 -2.65 5.35 5.63
C PHE A 224 -3.52 5.91 4.50
N GLY A 225 -4.83 5.90 4.68
CA GLY A 225 -5.83 6.34 3.71
C GLY A 225 -6.56 7.60 4.15
N GLY A 226 -6.91 8.45 3.19
CA GLY A 226 -7.67 9.68 3.44
C GLY A 226 -9.10 9.47 3.99
N SER A 227 -9.57 8.22 4.09
CA SER A 227 -10.82 7.84 4.74
C SER A 227 -10.69 7.60 6.25
N GLY A 228 -9.51 7.86 6.84
CA GLY A 228 -9.25 7.59 8.26
C GLY A 228 -8.78 6.17 8.55
N THR A 229 -8.25 5.47 7.56
CA THR A 229 -7.73 4.11 7.65
C THR A 229 -6.20 4.12 7.73
N PHE A 230 -5.61 3.10 8.36
CA PHE A 230 -4.17 2.88 8.28
C PHE A 230 -3.81 1.42 8.57
N VAL A 231 -2.66 1.00 8.05
CA VAL A 231 -2.05 -0.30 8.29
C VAL A 231 -0.54 -0.11 8.36
N TRP A 232 0.13 -0.74 9.31
CA TRP A 232 1.59 -0.72 9.40
C TRP A 232 2.12 -2.01 10.03
N VAL A 233 3.37 -2.33 9.69
CA VAL A 233 4.18 -3.38 10.32
C VAL A 233 5.46 -2.74 10.82
N ASP A 234 5.77 -2.96 12.09
CA ASP A 234 7.07 -2.66 12.67
C ASP A 234 7.83 -3.98 12.83
N PRO A 235 8.93 -4.21 12.09
CA PRO A 235 9.62 -5.48 12.11
C PRO A 235 10.53 -5.69 13.32
N LEU A 236 10.69 -4.71 14.23
CA LEU A 236 11.63 -4.73 15.36
C LEU A 236 10.97 -4.89 16.74
#